data_AF-A0A285CJA1-F1
#
_entry.id   AF-A0A285CJA1-F1
#
_cell.length_a   1.000
_cell.length_b   1.000
_cell.length_c   1.000
_cell.angle_alpha   90.00
_cell.angle_beta   90.00
_cell.angle_gamma   90.00
#
_symmetry.space_group_name_H-M   'P 1'
#
loop_
_entity.id
_entity.type
_entity.pdbx_description
1 polymer ?
#
loop_
_entity_poly.entity_id
_entity_poly.type
_entity_poly.pdbx_seq_one_letter_code
_entity_poly.pdbx_strand_id
1 'polypeptide(L)'
;MGGFAIQHQEGIYKLTFNEESIVDHKNINGVEIPLCSLEDWYVLYWLIPDKREKADLIENYLRNKGVKHPRLLEKALEQPLPFEVKERVDIFDINLVYVCLHFSNTTCSLHWI
;
A
#
# COMPACT_ATOMS: atom_id res chain seq x y z
N MET A 1 10.83 6.47 19.78
CA MET A 1 11.64 5.30 19.36
C MET A 1 10.71 4.10 19.25
N GLY A 2 10.60 3.50 18.07
CA GLY A 2 9.68 2.39 17.80
C GLY A 2 9.53 2.17 16.29
N GLY A 3 10.66 2.05 15.58
CA GLY A 3 10.64 1.79 14.14
C GLY A 3 10.40 0.31 13.90
N PHE A 4 9.16 -0.08 13.62
CA PHE A 4 8.85 -1.45 13.20
C PHE A 4 9.34 -1.65 11.76
N ALA A 5 10.14 -2.68 11.52
CA ALA A 5 10.70 -2.97 10.21
C ALA A 5 10.74 -4.47 9.96
N ILE A 6 10.50 -4.87 8.70
CA ILE A 6 10.54 -6.26 8.25
C ILE A 6 11.63 -6.40 7.19
N GLN A 7 12.54 -7.35 7.42
CA GLN A 7 13.55 -7.71 6.44
C GLN A 7 13.05 -8.86 5.56
N HIS A 8 13.21 -8.70 4.24
CA HIS A 8 12.92 -9.71 3.22
C HIS A 8 14.02 -9.68 2.13
N GLN A 9 13.91 -10.53 1.12
CA GLN A 9 14.95 -10.68 0.07
C GLN A 9 15.19 -9.38 -0.71
N GLU A 10 14.13 -8.64 -1.04
CA GLU A 10 14.25 -7.35 -1.74
C GLU A 10 14.74 -6.16 -0.87
N GLY A 11 14.88 -6.32 0.45
CA GLY A 11 15.34 -5.25 1.34
C GLY A 11 14.63 -5.17 2.69
N ILE A 12 14.58 -3.97 3.26
CA ILE A 12 13.93 -3.69 4.55
C ILE A 12 12.75 -2.75 4.31
N TYR A 13 11.55 -3.23 4.62
CA TYR A 13 10.36 -2.40 4.69
C TYR A 13 10.24 -1.79 6.09
N LYS A 14 9.97 -0.48 6.18
CA LYS A 14 9.84 0.24 7.46
C LYS A 14 8.42 0.80 7.59
N LEU A 15 7.74 0.41 8.66
CA LEU A 15 6.49 1.05 9.04
C LEU A 15 6.79 2.42 9.64
N THR A 16 6.32 3.47 8.97
CA THR A 16 6.43 4.83 9.49
C THR A 16 5.20 5.13 10.33
N PHE A 17 5.26 4.86 11.65
CA PHE A 17 4.19 5.21 12.57
C PHE A 17 4.33 6.66 13.05
N ASN A 18 3.97 7.61 12.17
CA ASN A 18 3.97 9.05 12.41
C ASN A 18 2.54 9.62 12.40
N GLU A 19 2.37 10.91 12.66
CA GLU A 19 1.06 11.58 12.66
C GLU A 19 0.26 11.39 11.36
N GLU A 20 0.93 11.23 10.21
CA GLU A 20 0.27 10.99 8.93
C GLU A 20 -0.29 9.56 8.77
N SER A 21 0.29 8.60 9.49
CA SER A 21 -0.14 7.19 9.51
C SER A 21 -1.15 6.86 10.62
N ILE A 22 -1.30 7.76 11.61
CA ILE A 22 -2.31 7.67 12.66
C ILE A 22 -3.61 8.20 12.08
N VAL A 23 -4.48 7.29 11.65
CA VAL A 23 -5.72 7.65 10.94
C VAL A 23 -6.91 7.80 11.88
N ASP A 24 -6.81 7.30 13.10
CA ASP A 24 -7.88 7.34 14.08
C ASP A 24 -7.34 7.21 15.50
N HIS A 25 -8.15 7.57 16.49
CA HIS A 25 -7.89 7.33 17.90
C HIS A 25 -9.06 6.59 18.53
N LYS A 26 -8.76 5.60 19.36
CA LYS A 26 -9.77 4.86 20.10
C LYS A 26 -9.57 5.06 21.59
N ASN A 27 -10.59 5.61 22.26
CA ASN A 27 -10.63 5.64 23.71
C ASN A 27 -10.86 4.23 24.26
N ILE A 28 -9.90 3.72 25.03
CA ILE A 28 -10.03 2.48 25.78
C ILE A 28 -9.68 2.78 27.23
N ASN A 29 -10.68 2.67 28.12
CA ASN A 29 -10.54 2.93 29.56
C ASN A 29 -9.94 4.32 29.89
N GLY A 30 -10.33 5.36 29.13
CA GLY A 30 -9.84 6.72 29.34
C GLY A 30 -8.48 7.02 28.70
N VAL A 31 -7.90 6.06 27.98
CA VAL A 31 -6.65 6.24 27.23
C VAL A 31 -6.96 6.33 25.74
N GLU A 32 -6.51 7.41 25.10
CA GLU A 32 -6.56 7.55 23.63
C GLU A 32 -5.46 6.73 22.98
N ILE A 33 -5.84 5.71 22.21
CA ILE A 33 -4.90 4.83 21.52
C ILE A 33 -4.89 5.18 20.04
N PRO A 34 -3.75 5.62 19.49
CA PRO A 34 -3.64 5.89 18.05
C PRO A 34 -3.71 4.58 17.27
N LEU A 35 -4.48 4.58 16.18
CA LEU A 35 -4.67 3.43 15.31
C LEU A 35 -3.94 3.61 13.98
N CYS A 36 -3.25 2.55 13.58
CA CYS A 36 -2.65 2.42 12.26
C CYS A 36 -3.72 2.12 11.22
N SER A 37 -3.52 2.60 9.99
CA SER A 37 -4.44 2.43 8.87
C SER A 37 -4.59 0.97 8.42
N LEU A 38 -5.71 0.65 7.76
CA LEU A 38 -5.88 -0.67 7.16
C LEU A 38 -4.90 -0.88 5.99
N GLU A 39 -4.56 0.18 5.27
CA GLU A 39 -3.60 0.20 4.18
C GLU A 39 -2.20 -0.20 4.64
N ASP A 40 -1.73 0.32 5.78
CA ASP A 40 -0.47 -0.11 6.39
C ASP A 40 -0.53 -1.57 6.83
N TRP A 41 -1.61 -1.97 7.52
CA TRP A 41 -1.79 -3.36 7.96
C TRP A 41 -1.84 -4.35 6.81
N TYR A 42 -2.41 -3.96 5.68
CA TYR A 42 -2.46 -4.76 4.46
C TYR A 42 -1.06 -5.11 3.96
N VAL A 43 -0.20 -4.10 3.80
CA VAL A 43 1.19 -4.29 3.35
C VAL A 43 1.97 -5.13 4.37
N LEU A 44 1.83 -4.81 5.66
CA LEU A 44 2.53 -5.54 6.72
C LEU A 44 2.14 -7.01 6.77
N TYR A 45 0.87 -7.36 6.69
CA TYR A 45 0.44 -8.76 6.76
C TYR A 45 0.86 -9.57 5.54
N TRP A 46 1.08 -8.94 4.39
CA TRP A 46 1.73 -9.60 3.24
C TRP A 46 3.20 -9.92 3.50
N LEU A 47 3.90 -9.10 4.29
CA LEU A 47 5.32 -9.28 4.60
C LEU A 47 5.58 -10.23 5.78
N ILE A 48 4.61 -10.41 6.68
CA ILE A 48 4.75 -11.31 7.83
C ILE A 48 4.37 -12.75 7.41
N PRO A 49 5.26 -13.74 7.58
CA PRO A 49 4.94 -15.14 7.33
C PRO A 49 3.67 -15.59 8.06
N ASP A 50 2.88 -16.47 7.44
CA ASP A 50 1.66 -17.05 8.02
C ASP A 50 0.57 -16.04 8.42
N LYS A 51 0.58 -14.83 7.85
CA LYS A 51 -0.47 -13.81 8.03
C LYS A 51 -1.26 -13.48 6.77
N ARG A 52 -1.08 -14.26 5.70
CA ARG A 52 -1.74 -14.07 4.40
C ARG A 52 -3.27 -13.99 4.50
N GLU A 53 -3.89 -14.85 5.29
CA GLU A 53 -5.36 -14.83 5.49
C GLU A 53 -5.87 -13.45 5.95
N LYS A 54 -5.13 -12.78 6.84
CA LYS A 54 -5.49 -11.42 7.28
C LYS A 54 -5.30 -10.40 6.16
N ALA A 55 -4.24 -10.52 5.39
CA ALA A 55 -4.00 -9.66 4.24
C ALA A 55 -5.13 -9.80 3.20
N ASP A 56 -5.56 -11.02 2.91
CA ASP A 56 -6.66 -11.31 1.98
C ASP A 56 -7.99 -10.71 2.46
N LEU A 57 -8.28 -10.78 3.77
CA LEU A 57 -9.48 -10.17 4.34
C LEU A 57 -9.47 -8.65 4.18
N ILE A 58 -8.33 -8.00 4.41
CA ILE A 58 -8.19 -6.56 4.21
C ILE A 58 -8.27 -6.21 2.73
N GLU A 59 -7.63 -6.98 1.84
CA GLU A 59 -7.71 -6.79 0.39
C GLU A 59 -9.17 -6.79 -0.09
N ASN A 60 -9.93 -7.81 0.31
CA ASN A 60 -11.35 -7.92 -0.01
C ASN A 60 -12.15 -6.75 0.54
N TYR A 61 -11.86 -6.29 1.75
CA TYR A 61 -12.52 -5.11 2.32
C TYR A 61 -12.22 -3.85 1.48
N LEU A 62 -10.95 -3.59 1.17
CA LEU A 62 -10.51 -2.43 0.40
C LEU A 62 -11.09 -2.44 -1.03
N ARG A 63 -11.15 -3.60 -1.69
CA ARG A 63 -11.80 -3.74 -3.00
C ARG A 63 -13.29 -3.43 -2.97
N ASN A 64 -13.98 -3.81 -1.89
CA ASN A 64 -15.43 -3.63 -1.77
C ASN A 64 -15.84 -2.25 -1.22
N LYS A 65 -15.00 -1.63 -0.39
CA LYS A 65 -15.31 -0.38 0.32
C LYS A 65 -14.49 0.81 -0.15
N GLY A 66 -13.47 0.58 -0.97
CA GLY A 66 -12.50 1.57 -1.39
C GLY A 66 -11.35 1.74 -0.39
N VAL A 67 -10.26 2.31 -0.90
CA VAL A 67 -9.09 2.71 -0.12
C VAL A 67 -9.34 4.10 0.46
N LYS A 68 -9.16 4.25 1.77
CA LYS A 68 -9.37 5.54 2.46
C LYS A 68 -8.11 6.41 2.46
N HIS A 69 -6.94 5.77 2.53
CA HIS A 69 -5.66 6.45 2.64
C HIS A 69 -4.68 6.01 1.53
N PRO A 70 -4.98 6.29 0.25
CA PRO A 70 -4.20 5.80 -0.89
C PRO A 70 -2.73 6.21 -0.84
N ARG A 71 -2.42 7.39 -0.29
CA ARG A 71 -1.04 7.87 -0.08
C ARG A 71 -0.17 6.92 0.75
N LEU A 72 -0.76 6.12 1.64
CA LEU A 72 0.00 5.15 2.42
C LEU A 72 0.43 3.95 1.57
N LEU A 73 -0.40 3.55 0.59
CA LEU A 73 -0.05 2.55 -0.41
C LEU A 73 0.99 3.09 -1.41
N GLU A 74 0.85 4.33 -1.86
CA GLU A 74 1.85 5.02 -2.71
C GLU A 74 3.22 5.01 -2.03
N LYS A 75 3.30 5.44 -0.75
CA LYS A 75 4.53 5.40 0.05
C LYS A 75 5.05 3.98 0.29
N ALA A 76 4.18 2.98 0.34
CA ALA A 76 4.62 1.59 0.46
C ALA A 76 5.32 1.12 -0.82
N LEU A 77 4.83 1.53 -2.00
CA LEU A 77 5.42 1.21 -3.31
C LEU A 77 6.81 1.85 -3.52
N GLU A 78 7.08 2.98 -2.87
CA GLU A 78 8.40 3.63 -2.85
C GLU A 78 9.46 2.86 -2.03
N GLN A 79 9.04 1.89 -1.21
CA GLN A 79 9.92 1.08 -0.38
C GLN A 79 10.27 -0.27 -1.04
N PRO A 80 11.34 -0.93 -0.58
CA PRO A 80 11.59 -2.31 -0.93
C PRO A 80 10.39 -3.19 -0.56
N LEU A 81 9.85 -3.92 -1.55
CA LEU A 81 8.75 -4.85 -1.41
C LEU A 81 8.98 -6.04 -2.36
N PRO A 82 8.63 -7.28 -1.97
CA PRO A 82 8.59 -8.42 -2.87
C PRO A 82 7.65 -8.15 -4.06
N PHE A 83 7.99 -8.71 -5.22
CA PHE A 83 7.23 -8.49 -6.47
C PHE A 83 5.73 -8.79 -6.31
N GLU A 84 5.37 -9.93 -5.69
CA GLU A 84 3.96 -10.30 -5.44
C GLU A 84 3.22 -9.23 -4.64
N VAL A 85 3.87 -8.65 -3.62
CA VAL A 85 3.24 -7.63 -2.76
C VAL A 85 3.08 -6.33 -3.53
N LYS A 86 4.05 -5.95 -4.36
CA LYS A 86 3.97 -4.77 -5.22
C LYS A 86 2.77 -4.86 -6.17
N GLU A 87 2.62 -5.96 -6.91
CA GLU A 87 1.49 -6.15 -7.83
C GLU A 87 0.14 -6.00 -7.12
N ARG A 88 0.03 -6.54 -5.91
CA ARG A 88 -1.18 -6.47 -5.11
C ARG A 88 -1.52 -5.08 -4.57
N VAL A 89 -0.50 -4.26 -4.31
CA VAL A 89 -0.69 -2.88 -3.86
C VAL A 89 -0.98 -1.96 -5.04
N ASP A 90 -0.30 -2.17 -6.17
CA ASP A 90 -0.40 -1.35 -7.39
C ASP A 90 -1.83 -1.37 -8.00
N ILE A 91 -2.59 -2.46 -7.82
CA ILE A 91 -3.99 -2.54 -8.25
C ILE A 91 -4.89 -1.44 -7.61
N PHE A 92 -4.48 -0.89 -6.47
CA PHE A 92 -5.20 0.19 -5.80
C PHE A 92 -4.72 1.60 -6.19
N ASP A 93 -3.58 1.73 -6.88
CA ASP A 93 -3.07 3.01 -7.36
C ASP A 93 -3.77 3.41 -8.68
N ILE A 94 -4.97 3.97 -8.54
CA ILE A 94 -5.80 4.40 -9.67
C ILE A 94 -5.23 5.65 -10.38
N ASN A 95 -4.09 6.20 -9.95
CA ASN A 95 -3.43 7.29 -10.69
C ASN A 95 -2.62 6.82 -11.92
N LEU A 96 -2.27 5.53 -12.05
CA LEU A 96 -1.49 5.04 -13.20
C LEU A 96 -2.32 4.58 -14.41
N VAL A 97 -3.61 4.26 -14.25
CA VAL A 97 -4.47 3.94 -15.40
C VAL A 97 -4.61 5.14 -16.35
N TYR A 98 -4.58 6.37 -15.81
CA TYR A 98 -4.60 7.58 -16.64
C TYR A 98 -3.26 7.87 -17.34
N VAL A 99 -2.12 7.51 -16.74
CA VAL A 99 -0.80 7.75 -17.36
C VAL A 99 -0.52 6.74 -18.48
N CYS A 100 -0.92 5.47 -18.33
CA CYS A 100 -0.78 4.49 -19.41
C CYS A 100 -1.69 4.81 -20.61
N LEU A 101 -2.90 5.32 -20.39
CA LEU A 101 -3.78 5.74 -21.50
C LEU A 101 -3.33 7.05 -22.17
N HIS A 102 -2.53 7.89 -21.50
CA HIS A 102 -1.99 9.12 -22.10
C HIS A 102 -0.64 8.94 -22.82
N PHE A 103 0.12 7.88 -22.53
CA PHE A 103 1.40 7.58 -23.20
C PHE A 103 1.26 6.68 -24.44
N SER A 104 0.12 6.02 -24.64
CA SER A 104 -0.12 5.15 -25.80
C SER A 104 -0.69 5.86 -27.04
N ASN A 105 -0.71 7.21 -27.08
CA ASN A 105 -1.20 7.98 -28.24
C ASN A 105 -0.13 8.80 -28.98
N THR A 106 1.15 8.62 -28.67
CA THR A 106 2.24 9.18 -29.49
C THR A 106 3.22 8.08 -29.86
N THR A 107 2.88 7.31 -30.88
CA THR A 107 3.80 6.74 -31.90
C THR A 107 3.03 5.75 -32.76
N CYS A 108 2.28 6.27 -33.73
CA CYS A 108 2.01 5.48 -34.94
C CYS A 108 1.82 6.41 -36.14
N SER A 109 2.49 6.06 -37.23
CA SER A 109 2.45 6.69 -38.55
C SER A 109 3.34 7.91 -38.77
N LEU A 110 4.61 7.65 -39.09
CA LEU A 110 5.30 8.28 -40.23
C LEU A 110 6.26 7.22 -40.82
N HIS A 111 5.76 6.45 -41.79
CA HIS A 111 6.61 5.80 -42.79
C HIS A 111 6.02 6.15 -44.15
N TRP A 112 6.56 7.22 -44.75
CA TRP A 112 6.36 7.55 -46.15
C TRP A 112 7.43 6.80 -46.97
N ILE A 113 6.98 5.83 -47.75
CA ILE A 113 7.51 5.57 -49.10
C ILE A 113 6.35 5.84 -50.05
#